data_AF-A0A382ECD1-F1
#
_entry.id   AF-A0A382ECD1-F1
#
_cell.length_a   1.000
_cell.length_b   1.000
_cell.length_c   1.000
_cell.angle_alpha   90.00
_cell.angle_beta   90.00
_cell.angle_gamma   90.00
#
_symmetry.space_group_name_H-M   'P 1'
#
loop_
_entity.id
_entity.type
_entity.pdbx_description
1 polymer ?
#
loop_
_entity_poly.entity_id
_entity_poly.type
_entity_poly.pdbx_seq_one_letter_code
_entity_poly.pdbx_strand_id
1 'polypeptide(L)'
;MIQVIRTLLPSVLVFVAFALGQAAETGKGFGDGHDGNRTSITHLIDLFDEKDVQIKATDRQPRPVSMRVTCGKCHDYDTIATGWHFHSGSTNVLSGRVGEPWVLTDNRIRTQIPISNRGWKGTYK
;
A
#
# COMPACT_ATOMS: atom_id res chain seq x y z
N MET A 1 14.10 15.88 48.10
CA MET A 1 14.21 16.28 46.68
C MET A 1 14.67 15.11 45.79
N ILE A 2 15.79 14.45 46.10
CA ILE A 2 16.33 13.31 45.31
C ILE A 2 15.37 12.10 45.26
N GLN A 3 14.68 11.78 46.37
CA GLN A 3 13.69 10.68 46.43
C GLN A 3 12.49 10.92 45.50
N VAL A 4 12.01 12.17 45.43
CA VAL A 4 10.85 12.59 44.62
C VAL A 4 11.18 12.57 43.13
N ILE A 5 12.41 12.95 42.77
CA ILE A 5 12.91 12.85 41.38
C ILE A 5 13.04 11.37 40.96
N ARG A 6 13.51 10.49 41.86
CA ARG A 6 13.67 9.05 41.58
C ARG A 6 12.34 8.32 41.34
N THR A 7 11.23 8.81 41.90
CA THR A 7 9.90 8.19 41.72
C THR A 7 9.07 8.86 40.62
N LEU A 8 9.18 10.17 40.45
CA LEU A 8 8.41 10.90 39.42
C LEU A 8 9.00 10.74 38.01
N LEU A 9 10.33 10.71 37.87
CA LEU A 9 10.98 10.60 36.56
C LEU A 9 10.59 9.33 35.78
N PRO A 10 10.60 8.10 36.35
CA PRO A 10 10.16 6.92 35.62
C PRO A 10 8.66 6.97 35.27
N SER A 11 7.83 7.53 36.16
CA SER A 11 6.39 7.69 35.91
C SER A 11 6.15 8.61 34.71
N VAL A 12 6.82 9.77 34.67
CA VAL A 12 6.74 10.72 33.55
C VAL A 12 7.22 10.08 32.24
N LEU A 13 8.33 9.33 32.27
CA LEU A 13 8.83 8.63 31.08
C LEU A 13 7.84 7.59 30.55
N VAL A 14 7.18 6.84 31.42
CA VAL A 14 6.14 5.87 31.02
C VAL A 14 4.93 6.59 30.41
N PHE A 15 4.46 7.68 31.02
CA PHE A 15 3.35 8.47 30.46
C PHE A 15 3.68 9.08 29.09
N VAL A 16 4.90 9.60 28.92
CA VAL A 16 5.37 10.14 27.64
C VAL A 16 5.45 9.04 26.58
N ALA A 17 6.02 7.88 26.91
CA ALA A 17 6.09 6.74 25.99
C ALA A 17 4.69 6.26 25.58
N PHE A 18 3.73 6.20 26.51
CA PHE A 18 2.36 5.83 26.21
C PHE A 18 1.66 6.87 25.31
N ALA A 19 1.81 8.16 25.59
CA ALA A 19 1.24 9.23 24.77
C ALA A 19 1.80 9.23 23.34
N LEU A 20 3.11 9.02 23.20
CA LEU A 20 3.76 8.87 21.88
C LEU A 20 3.27 7.63 21.13
N GLY A 21 3.07 6.51 21.83
CA GLY A 21 2.49 5.30 21.26
C GLY A 21 1.07 5.52 20.73
N GLN A 22 0.20 6.15 21.51
CA GLN A 22 -1.17 6.46 21.09
C GLN A 22 -1.22 7.44 19.92
N ALA A 23 -0.37 8.47 19.93
CA ALA A 23 -0.27 9.42 18.83
C ALA A 23 0.21 8.75 17.53
N ALA A 24 1.11 7.76 17.62
CA ALA A 24 1.61 7.02 16.46
C ALA A 24 0.56 6.11 15.79
N GLU A 25 -0.50 5.73 16.50
CA GLU A 25 -1.59 4.91 15.97
C GLU A 25 -2.76 5.75 15.43
N THR A 26 -2.78 7.05 15.70
CA THR A 26 -3.84 7.95 15.25
C THR A 26 -3.81 8.07 13.71
N GLY A 27 -4.92 7.72 13.05
CA GLY A 27 -5.07 7.82 11.60
C GLY A 27 -4.61 6.57 10.81
N LYS A 28 -4.07 5.55 11.48
CA LYS A 28 -3.76 4.26 10.85
C LYS A 28 -5.04 3.44 10.67
N GLY A 29 -5.22 2.87 9.48
CA GLY A 29 -6.21 1.84 9.24
C GLY A 29 -5.80 0.52 9.89
N PHE A 30 -6.76 -0.40 10.04
CA PHE A 30 -6.54 -1.72 10.66
C PHE A 30 -5.38 -2.51 10.02
N GLY A 31 -5.10 -2.30 8.74
CA GLY A 31 -4.02 -2.96 8.00
C GLY A 31 -2.67 -2.24 8.04
N ASP A 32 -2.58 -1.03 8.60
CA ASP A 32 -1.34 -0.23 8.59
C ASP A 32 -0.41 -0.55 9.76
N GLY A 33 -0.90 -1.30 10.74
CA GLY A 33 -0.17 -1.73 11.93
C GLY A 33 0.35 -3.17 11.84
N HIS A 34 1.22 -3.52 12.78
CA HIS A 34 1.61 -4.92 13.00
C HIS A 34 0.52 -5.58 13.86
N ASP A 35 -0.10 -6.66 13.37
CA ASP A 35 -1.17 -7.40 14.05
C ASP A 35 -0.67 -8.27 15.24
N GLY A 36 0.64 -8.26 15.48
CA GLY A 36 1.31 -9.05 16.52
C GLY A 36 1.86 -10.38 16.01
N ASN A 37 1.55 -10.75 14.77
CA ASN A 37 2.00 -11.97 14.13
C ASN A 37 3.28 -11.73 13.29
N ARG A 38 4.16 -12.73 13.22
CA ARG A 38 5.42 -12.66 12.46
C ARG A 38 5.26 -13.08 10.99
N THR A 39 4.10 -13.58 10.60
CA THR A 39 3.81 -14.00 9.23
C THR A 39 3.31 -12.84 8.38
N SER A 40 3.60 -12.86 7.08
CA SER A 40 2.97 -11.92 6.14
C SER A 40 1.46 -12.12 6.11
N ILE A 41 0.71 -11.02 6.21
CA ILE A 41 -0.75 -11.04 6.10
C ILE A 41 -1.15 -11.48 4.69
N THR A 42 -1.92 -12.57 4.60
CA THR A 42 -2.55 -12.99 3.35
C THR A 42 -3.84 -12.22 3.19
N HIS A 43 -3.96 -11.46 2.10
CA HIS A 43 -5.15 -10.68 1.82
C HIS A 43 -6.25 -11.58 1.24
N LEU A 44 -7.28 -11.85 2.03
CA LEU A 44 -8.55 -12.38 1.55
C LEU A 44 -9.59 -11.26 1.66
N ILE A 45 -9.77 -10.54 0.57
CA ILE A 45 -10.59 -9.33 0.53
C ILE A 45 -11.58 -9.36 -0.63
N ASP A 46 -12.72 -8.74 -0.42
CA ASP A 46 -13.66 -8.42 -1.49
C ASP A 46 -13.10 -7.29 -2.34
N LEU A 47 -13.28 -7.40 -3.67
CA LEU A 47 -12.86 -6.38 -4.63
C LEU A 47 -14.02 -5.43 -4.92
N PHE A 48 -13.74 -4.13 -5.00
CA PHE A 48 -14.74 -3.10 -5.29
C PHE A 48 -14.30 -2.23 -6.46
N ASP A 49 -15.28 -1.74 -7.22
CA ASP A 49 -15.06 -0.77 -8.29
C ASP A 49 -14.97 0.68 -7.77
N GLU A 50 -14.82 1.65 -8.68
CA GLU A 50 -14.71 3.06 -8.29
C GLU A 50 -15.99 3.65 -7.64
N LYS A 51 -17.13 2.95 -7.74
CA LYS A 51 -18.42 3.36 -7.19
C LYS A 51 -18.77 2.62 -5.90
N ASP A 52 -17.81 1.89 -5.32
CA ASP A 52 -18.00 1.02 -4.15
C ASP A 52 -19.01 -0.10 -4.37
N VAL A 53 -19.10 -0.58 -5.62
CA VAL A 53 -19.84 -1.79 -5.95
C VAL A 53 -18.89 -2.98 -5.89
N GLN A 54 -19.27 -4.02 -5.15
CA GLN A 54 -18.49 -5.26 -5.07
C GLN A 54 -18.44 -5.94 -6.44
N ILE A 55 -17.23 -6.25 -6.91
CA ILE A 55 -16.96 -7.02 -8.12
C ILE A 55 -17.02 -8.51 -7.76
N LYS A 56 -17.91 -9.25 -8.42
CA LYS A 56 -18.10 -10.69 -8.18
C LYS A 56 -17.51 -11.49 -9.34
N ALA A 57 -17.01 -12.69 -9.04
CA ALA A 57 -16.49 -13.61 -10.05
C ALA A 57 -17.53 -14.01 -11.13
N THR A 58 -18.82 -13.90 -10.79
CA THR A 58 -19.94 -14.18 -11.69
C THR A 58 -20.36 -13.00 -12.57
N ASP A 59 -19.73 -11.83 -12.40
CA ASP A 59 -20.08 -10.65 -13.20
C ASP A 59 -19.70 -10.88 -14.66
N ARG A 60 -20.68 -10.70 -15.56
CA ARG A 60 -20.47 -10.88 -17.00
C ARG A 60 -19.45 -9.89 -17.57
N GLN A 61 -19.43 -8.68 -17.03
CA GLN A 61 -18.53 -7.58 -17.42
C GLN A 61 -18.18 -6.78 -16.17
N PRO A 62 -17.23 -7.26 -15.35
CA PRO A 62 -16.84 -6.56 -14.13
C PRO A 62 -16.22 -5.20 -14.49
N ARG A 63 -16.51 -4.20 -13.66
CA ARG A 63 -15.80 -2.91 -13.71
C ARG A 63 -14.35 -3.10 -13.22
N PRO A 64 -13.41 -2.23 -13.61
CA PRO A 64 -12.05 -2.28 -13.08
C PRO A 64 -12.04 -2.15 -11.55
N VAL A 65 -11.13 -2.87 -10.90
CA VAL A 65 -10.93 -2.78 -9.45
C VAL A 65 -10.40 -1.39 -9.09
N SER A 66 -11.05 -0.74 -8.14
CA SER A 66 -10.55 0.48 -7.52
C SER A 66 -9.71 0.12 -6.29
N MET A 67 -8.40 0.31 -6.39
CA MET A 67 -7.51 0.09 -5.25
C MET A 67 -7.80 1.08 -4.11
N ARG A 68 -8.27 2.30 -4.42
CA ARG A 68 -8.67 3.28 -3.40
C ARG A 68 -9.85 2.82 -2.58
N VAL A 69 -10.86 2.25 -3.23
CA VAL A 69 -12.06 1.77 -2.55
C VAL A 69 -11.81 0.42 -1.88
N THR A 70 -11.07 -0.47 -2.54
CA THR A 70 -10.79 -1.83 -2.03
C THR A 70 -9.83 -1.81 -0.84
N CYS A 71 -8.65 -1.21 -1.00
CA CYS A 71 -7.62 -1.20 0.05
C CYS A 71 -7.84 -0.09 1.08
N GLY A 72 -8.46 1.04 0.68
CA GLY A 72 -8.77 2.15 1.57
C GLY A 72 -9.77 1.82 2.69
N LYS A 73 -10.42 0.65 2.64
CA LYS A 73 -11.23 0.13 3.75
C LYS A 73 -10.40 -0.22 4.98
N CYS A 74 -9.14 -0.64 4.78
CA CYS A 74 -8.27 -1.10 5.85
C CYS A 74 -6.97 -0.30 5.97
N HIS A 75 -6.59 0.46 4.96
CA HIS A 75 -5.34 1.22 4.91
C HIS A 75 -5.60 2.70 4.68
N ASP A 76 -4.72 3.55 5.20
CA ASP A 76 -4.52 4.89 4.64
C ASP A 76 -4.05 4.74 3.19
N TYR A 77 -5.00 4.93 2.26
CA TYR A 77 -4.75 4.74 0.84
C TYR A 77 -3.64 5.65 0.34
N ASP A 78 -3.59 6.90 0.78
CA ASP A 78 -2.62 7.86 0.26
C ASP A 78 -1.20 7.46 0.66
N THR A 79 -1.04 6.90 1.86
CA THR A 79 0.23 6.28 2.29
C THR A 79 0.57 5.07 1.41
N ILE A 80 -0.32 4.07 1.29
CA ILE A 80 0.01 2.83 0.54
C ILE A 80 0.16 3.05 -0.96
N ALA A 81 -0.51 4.04 -1.55
CA ALA A 81 -0.43 4.38 -2.97
C ALA A 81 0.98 4.84 -3.40
N THR A 82 1.79 5.29 -2.45
CA THR A 82 3.20 5.64 -2.68
C THR A 82 4.15 4.44 -2.61
N GLY A 83 3.65 3.30 -2.13
CA GLY A 83 4.44 2.08 -1.94
C GLY A 83 4.87 1.40 -3.25
N TRP A 84 5.80 0.45 -3.13
CA TRP A 84 6.41 -0.25 -4.27
C TRP A 84 5.44 -1.10 -5.11
N HIS A 85 4.21 -1.36 -4.65
CA HIS A 85 3.18 -2.04 -5.44
C HIS A 85 2.31 -1.09 -6.28
N PHE A 86 2.20 0.19 -5.88
CA PHE A 86 1.23 1.14 -6.45
C PHE A 86 1.87 2.29 -7.23
N HIS A 87 3.18 2.48 -7.09
CA HIS A 87 3.91 3.63 -7.64
C HIS A 87 3.93 3.71 -9.19
N SER A 88 3.37 2.74 -9.92
CA SER A 88 3.50 2.64 -11.38
C SER A 88 2.97 3.90 -12.10
N GLY A 89 2.03 4.63 -11.51
CA GLY A 89 1.51 5.90 -12.03
C GLY A 89 2.25 7.16 -11.55
N SER A 90 3.24 7.05 -10.67
CA SER A 90 3.98 8.21 -10.15
C SER A 90 5.13 8.60 -11.07
N THR A 91 5.32 9.90 -11.28
CA THR A 91 6.29 10.45 -12.23
C THR A 91 7.69 10.66 -11.64
N ASN A 92 7.85 10.60 -10.31
CA ASN A 92 9.09 10.94 -9.62
C ASN A 92 9.61 9.81 -8.71
N VAL A 93 9.67 8.59 -9.25
CA VAL A 93 10.17 7.41 -8.52
C VAL A 93 11.37 6.82 -9.23
N LEU A 94 12.44 6.56 -8.46
CA LEU A 94 13.63 5.86 -8.96
C LEU A 94 13.22 4.54 -9.59
N SER A 95 13.73 4.24 -10.79
CA SER A 95 13.31 3.08 -11.58
C SER A 95 13.48 1.73 -10.87
N GLY A 96 14.28 1.65 -9.80
CA GLY A 96 14.47 0.45 -9.00
C GLY A 96 15.17 -0.67 -9.79
N ARG A 97 15.07 -1.90 -9.27
CA ARG A 97 15.55 -3.11 -9.97
C ARG A 97 14.69 -3.37 -11.19
N VAL A 98 15.31 -3.84 -12.28
CA VAL A 98 14.60 -4.28 -13.48
C VAL A 98 13.68 -5.43 -13.11
N GLY A 99 12.41 -5.29 -13.45
CA GLY A 99 11.39 -6.34 -13.37
C GLY A 99 10.95 -6.79 -14.75
N GLU A 100 9.93 -7.63 -14.79
CA GLU A 100 9.32 -8.05 -16.05
C GLU A 100 8.52 -6.88 -16.68
N PRO A 101 8.67 -6.63 -17.99
CA PRO A 101 7.88 -5.62 -18.66
C PRO A 101 6.43 -6.10 -18.88
N TRP A 102 5.52 -5.15 -19.05
CA TRP A 102 4.26 -5.45 -19.71
C TRP A 102 4.51 -5.67 -21.20
N VAL A 103 3.72 -6.51 -21.85
CA VAL A 103 3.85 -6.74 -23.30
C VAL A 103 2.62 -6.21 -24.00
N LEU A 104 2.79 -5.13 -24.76
CA LEU A 104 1.75 -4.63 -25.65
C LEU A 104 1.73 -5.48 -26.92
N THR A 105 0.62 -6.14 -27.19
CA THR A 105 0.47 -7.06 -28.33
C THR A 105 -0.50 -6.51 -29.36
N ASP A 106 -0.07 -6.39 -30.63
CA ASP A 106 -0.96 -6.21 -31.78
C ASP A 106 -1.07 -7.54 -32.54
N ASN A 107 -2.24 -8.18 -32.45
CA ASN A 107 -2.49 -9.47 -33.07
C ASN A 107 -2.59 -9.41 -34.60
N ARG A 108 -2.99 -8.26 -35.17
CA ARG A 108 -3.17 -8.10 -36.62
C ARG A 108 -1.82 -8.14 -37.34
N ILE A 109 -0.80 -7.49 -36.77
CA ILE A 109 0.56 -7.45 -37.34
C ILE A 109 1.57 -8.30 -36.57
N ARG A 110 1.12 -9.07 -35.57
CA ARG A 110 1.95 -9.96 -34.74
C ARG A 110 3.13 -9.26 -34.09
N THR A 111 2.94 -8.02 -33.66
CA THR A 111 3.97 -7.23 -32.98
C THR A 111 3.80 -7.34 -31.47
N GLN A 112 4.91 -7.49 -30.76
CA GLN A 112 4.97 -7.51 -29.31
C GLN A 112 6.00 -6.48 -28.85
N ILE A 113 5.57 -5.50 -28.05
CA ILE A 113 6.43 -4.41 -27.59
C ILE A 113 6.53 -4.50 -26.06
N PRO A 114 7.73 -4.73 -25.51
CA PRO A 114 7.92 -4.64 -24.07
C PRO A 114 7.79 -3.18 -23.64
N ILE A 115 6.83 -2.89 -22.78
CA ILE A 115 6.58 -1.56 -22.23
C ILE A 115 6.80 -1.54 -20.72
N SER A 116 7.19 -0.38 -20.20
CA SER A 116 7.31 -0.15 -18.77
C SER A 116 7.12 1.33 -18.47
N ASN A 117 6.39 1.64 -17.40
CA ASN A 117 6.32 3.01 -16.87
C ASN A 117 7.69 3.46 -16.29
N ARG A 118 8.66 2.55 -16.24
CA ARG A 118 10.05 2.74 -15.83
C ARG A 118 10.93 2.84 -17.08
N GLY A 119 11.93 3.73 -17.06
CA GLY A 119 12.91 3.86 -18.16
C GLY A 119 13.96 2.74 -18.18
N TRP A 120 13.56 1.47 -18.12
CA TRP A 120 14.48 0.34 -18.14
C TRP A 120 15.04 0.10 -19.54
N LYS A 121 16.30 -0.35 -19.62
CA LYS A 121 16.93 -0.71 -20.90
C LYS A 121 16.16 -1.87 -21.53
N GLY A 122 15.75 -1.72 -22.79
CA GLY A 122 15.01 -2.74 -23.55
C GLY A 122 13.49 -2.66 -23.44
N THR A 123 12.94 -1.65 -22.74
CA THR A 123 11.50 -1.37 -22.68
C THR A 123 11.18 0.01 -23.24
N TYR A 124 9.99 0.18 -23.80
CA TYR A 124 9.44 1.48 -24.20
C TYR A 124 8.62 2.08 -23.04
N LYS A 125 8.76 3.39 -22.81
CA LYS A 125 7.98 4.14 -21.81
C LYS A 125 6.82 4.88 -22.46
#